data_AF-A0A946MXF2-F1
#
_entry.id   AF-A0A946MXF2-F1
#
_cell.length_a   1.000
_cell.length_b   1.000
_cell.length_c   1.000
_cell.angle_alpha   90.00
_cell.angle_beta   90.00
_cell.angle_gamma   90.00
#
_symmetry.space_group_name_H-M   'P 1'
#
loop_
_entity.id
_entity.type
_entity.pdbx_description
1 polymer ?
#
loop_
_entity_poly.entity_id
_entity_poly.type
_entity_poly.pdbx_seq_one_letter_code
_entity_poly.pdbx_strand_id
1 'polypeptide(L)'
;MTWLDKLPGGERQKIRERFRMSPAAYEKMRENVKGPEDLEREQAWNESMAQLKFTLETEPEAKAALTEQIVSDIESGGLESVIENTDLPQEVIDNLREGEFEVTIDTPHEDAHDQIILVPEGNVNEKIPISFSLSETYVSQLGEN
;
A
#
# COMPACT_ATOMS: atom_id res chain seq x y z
N MET A 1 8.21 -36.75 -24.59
CA MET A 1 6.93 -37.47 -24.83
C MET A 1 5.93 -36.96 -23.82
N THR A 2 5.12 -35.97 -24.17
CA THR A 2 4.05 -35.46 -23.30
C THR A 2 2.84 -36.39 -23.39
N TRP A 3 2.02 -36.47 -22.34
CA TRP A 3 0.82 -37.33 -22.32
C TRP A 3 -0.15 -37.03 -23.50
N LEU A 4 -0.16 -35.79 -23.97
CA LEU A 4 -0.88 -35.33 -25.17
C LEU A 4 -0.47 -36.04 -26.48
N ASP A 5 0.75 -36.57 -26.57
CA ASP A 5 1.25 -37.27 -27.76
C ASP A 5 0.71 -38.70 -27.88
N LYS A 6 0.09 -39.23 -26.82
CA LYS A 6 -0.55 -40.56 -26.81
C LYS A 6 -2.00 -40.54 -27.30
N LEU A 7 -2.56 -39.35 -27.58
CA LEU A 7 -3.95 -39.19 -28.01
C LEU A 7 -4.08 -39.21 -29.54
N PRO A 8 -5.19 -39.76 -30.09
CA PRO A 8 -5.48 -39.70 -31.52
C PRO A 8 -5.49 -38.25 -32.03
N GLY A 9 -5.00 -38.03 -33.25
CA GLY A 9 -4.75 -36.69 -33.79
C GLY A 9 -5.93 -35.71 -33.68
N GLY A 10 -7.16 -36.20 -33.83
CA GLY A 10 -8.38 -35.38 -33.72
C GLY A 10 -8.72 -34.95 -32.28
N GLU A 11 -8.49 -35.79 -31.28
CA GLU A 11 -8.66 -35.42 -29.86
C GLU A 11 -7.54 -34.48 -29.41
N ARG A 12 -6.32 -34.72 -29.89
CA ARG A 12 -5.18 -33.83 -29.66
C ARG A 12 -5.43 -32.42 -30.21
N GLN A 13 -6.06 -32.31 -31.38
CA GLN A 13 -6.49 -31.01 -31.94
C GLN A 13 -7.55 -30.33 -31.10
N LYS A 14 -8.62 -31.04 -30.73
CA LYS A 14 -9.69 -30.49 -29.87
C LYS A 14 -9.20 -30.02 -28.52
N ILE A 15 -8.23 -30.73 -27.94
CA ILE A 15 -7.62 -30.34 -26.66
C ILE A 15 -6.74 -29.11 -26.84
N ARG A 16 -5.92 -29.05 -27.89
CA ARG A 16 -5.12 -27.86 -28.22
C ARG A 16 -5.98 -26.63 -28.48
N GLU A 17 -7.10 -26.78 -29.19
CA GLU A 17 -8.04 -25.68 -29.43
C GLU A 17 -8.72 -25.23 -28.14
N ARG A 18 -9.05 -26.15 -27.23
CA ARG A 18 -9.61 -25.81 -25.91
C ARG A 18 -8.64 -25.04 -25.02
N PHE A 19 -7.35 -25.38 -25.08
CA PHE A 19 -6.30 -24.73 -24.28
C PHE A 19 -5.64 -23.54 -24.98
N ARG A 20 -5.98 -23.26 -26.25
CA ARG A 20 -5.52 -22.08 -26.96
C ARG A 20 -6.39 -20.91 -26.49
N MET A 21 -5.87 -20.15 -25.52
CA MET A 21 -6.49 -18.89 -25.11
C MET A 21 -6.71 -18.01 -26.34
N SER A 22 -7.86 -17.31 -26.37
CA SER A 22 -8.14 -16.39 -27.46
C SER A 22 -7.11 -15.25 -27.44
N PRO A 23 -6.78 -14.65 -28.60
CA PRO A 23 -5.90 -13.49 -28.65
C PRO A 23 -6.30 -12.38 -27.67
N ALA A 24 -7.61 -12.13 -27.52
CA ALA A 24 -8.17 -11.19 -26.55
C ALA A 24 -7.92 -11.58 -25.08
N ALA A 25 -7.86 -12.88 -24.76
CA ALA A 25 -7.50 -13.33 -23.41
C ALA A 25 -6.00 -13.14 -23.13
N TYR A 26 -5.14 -13.32 -24.13
CA TYR A 26 -3.71 -13.00 -24.02
C TYR A 26 -3.45 -11.49 -23.89
N GLU A 27 -4.27 -10.66 -24.53
CA GLU A 27 -4.15 -9.20 -24.49
C GLU A 27 -4.54 -8.68 -23.10
N LYS A 28 -5.68 -9.12 -22.55
CA LYS A 28 -6.06 -8.86 -21.16
C LYS A 28 -5.04 -9.37 -20.14
N MET A 29 -4.44 -10.53 -20.40
CA MET A 29 -3.42 -11.09 -19.49
C MET A 29 -2.13 -10.28 -19.54
N ARG A 30 -1.77 -9.69 -20.69
CA ARG A 30 -0.62 -8.78 -20.81
C ARG A 30 -0.88 -7.42 -20.17
N GLU A 31 -2.10 -6.90 -20.27
CA GLU A 31 -2.50 -5.67 -19.57
C GLU A 31 -2.41 -5.83 -18.04
N ASN A 32 -2.62 -7.04 -17.51
CA ASN A 32 -2.58 -7.32 -16.07
C ASN A 32 -1.20 -7.74 -15.53
N VAL A 33 -0.18 -7.89 -16.38
CA VAL A 33 1.18 -8.24 -15.93
C VAL A 33 1.97 -6.96 -15.77
N LYS A 34 2.29 -6.61 -14.52
CA LYS A 34 3.14 -5.47 -14.19
C LYS A 34 4.49 -5.59 -14.89
N GLY A 35 5.00 -4.47 -15.41
CA GLY A 35 6.31 -4.44 -16.05
C GLY A 35 7.44 -4.69 -15.04
N PRO A 36 8.62 -5.12 -15.49
CA PRO A 36 9.78 -5.29 -14.61
C PRO A 36 10.16 -3.98 -13.89
N GLU A 37 10.05 -2.83 -14.56
CA GLU A 37 10.32 -1.51 -13.97
C GLU A 37 9.29 -1.13 -12.88
N ASP A 38 8.03 -1.54 -13.05
CA ASP A 38 6.99 -1.31 -12.04
C ASP A 38 7.25 -2.16 -10.79
N LEU A 39 7.67 -3.42 -10.98
CA LEU A 39 8.04 -4.30 -9.89
C LEU A 39 9.26 -3.80 -9.12
N GLU A 40 10.27 -3.26 -9.81
CA GLU A 40 11.44 -2.67 -9.14
C GLU A 40 11.05 -1.45 -8.29
N ARG A 41 10.18 -0.58 -8.80
CA ARG A 41 9.66 0.57 -8.03
C ARG A 41 8.85 0.14 -6.82
N GLU A 42 7.97 -0.84 -6.98
CA GLU A 42 7.18 -1.40 -5.89
C GLU A 42 8.05 -2.07 -4.83
N GLN A 43 9.07 -2.82 -5.24
CA GLN A 43 10.01 -3.43 -4.30
C GLN A 43 10.78 -2.39 -3.51
N ALA A 44 11.31 -1.35 -4.17
CA ALA A 44 12.03 -0.27 -3.50
C ALA A 44 11.12 0.46 -2.49
N TRP A 45 9.87 0.72 -2.87
CA TRP A 45 8.88 1.31 -1.97
C TRP A 45 8.62 0.42 -0.75
N ASN A 46 8.32 -0.86 -0.97
CA ASN A 46 8.04 -1.80 0.10
C ASN A 46 9.23 -1.98 1.05
N GLU A 47 10.46 -1.96 0.52
CA GLU A 47 11.69 -2.00 1.32
C GLU A 47 11.79 -0.77 2.24
N SER A 48 11.53 0.43 1.70
CA SER A 48 11.54 1.66 2.49
C SER A 48 10.45 1.69 3.58
N MET A 49 9.24 1.19 3.27
CA MET A 49 8.16 1.09 4.26
C MET A 49 8.49 0.07 5.34
N ALA A 50 9.06 -1.08 4.99
CA ALA A 50 9.45 -2.10 5.95
C ALA A 50 10.53 -1.59 6.90
N GLN A 51 11.51 -0.84 6.38
CA GLN A 51 12.55 -0.20 7.18
C GLN A 51 11.94 0.83 8.13
N LEU A 52 11.06 1.69 7.63
CA LEU A 52 10.39 2.69 8.46
C LEU A 52 9.56 2.02 9.56
N LYS A 53 8.83 0.95 9.25
CA LYS A 53 8.06 0.17 10.22
C LYS A 53 8.96 -0.37 11.33
N PHE A 54 10.09 -0.97 10.94
CA PHE A 54 11.06 -1.47 11.89
C PHE A 54 11.60 -0.36 12.79
N THR A 55 11.97 0.80 12.23
CA THR A 55 12.42 1.96 13.00
C THR A 55 11.33 2.45 13.97
N LEU A 56 10.08 2.55 13.54
CA LEU A 56 8.97 2.98 14.41
C LEU A 56 8.69 1.98 15.56
N GLU A 57 8.92 0.68 15.33
CA GLU A 57 8.77 -0.36 16.35
C GLU A 57 9.96 -0.42 17.32
N THR A 58 11.16 -0.04 16.88
CA THR A 58 12.40 -0.15 17.67
C THR A 58 12.82 1.16 18.35
N GLU A 59 12.52 2.30 17.75
CA GLU A 59 12.95 3.63 18.18
C GLU A 59 11.73 4.49 18.57
N PRO A 60 11.37 4.54 19.88
CA PRO A 60 10.23 5.33 20.33
C PRO A 60 10.41 6.84 20.10
N GLU A 61 11.65 7.33 20.05
CA GLU A 61 11.97 8.73 19.73
C GLU A 61 11.62 9.07 18.28
N ALA A 62 11.91 8.17 17.34
CA ALA A 62 11.53 8.34 15.93
C ALA A 62 10.01 8.34 15.75
N LYS A 63 9.30 7.45 16.48
CA LYS A 63 7.84 7.43 16.50
C LYS A 63 7.25 8.73 17.04
N ALA A 64 7.77 9.24 18.15
CA ALA A 64 7.32 10.50 18.73
C ALA A 64 7.56 11.70 17.80
N ALA A 65 8.75 11.78 17.18
CA ALA A 65 9.08 12.83 16.22
C ALA A 65 8.16 12.81 14.99
N LEU A 66 7.84 11.62 14.46
CA LEU A 66 6.91 11.49 13.35
C LEU A 66 5.48 11.90 13.75
N THR A 67 5.02 11.51 14.94
CA THR A 67 3.72 11.95 15.47
C THR A 67 3.66 13.48 15.59
N GLU A 68 4.67 14.12 16.17
CA GLU A 68 4.72 15.57 16.35
C GLU A 68 4.73 16.31 15.00
N GLN A 69 5.47 15.79 14.02
CA GLN A 69 5.48 16.33 12.66
C GLN A 69 4.09 16.25 12.01
N ILE A 70 3.41 15.09 12.13
CA ILE A 70 2.05 14.91 11.59
C ILE A 70 1.07 15.88 12.25
N VAL A 71 1.13 16.05 13.58
CA VAL A 71 0.28 17.03 14.29
C VAL A 71 0.56 18.45 13.79
N SER A 72 1.82 18.83 13.61
CA SER A 72 2.20 20.14 13.08
C SER A 72 1.67 20.37 11.66
N ASP A 73 1.70 19.34 10.82
CA ASP A 73 1.17 19.40 9.46
C ASP A 73 -0.36 19.50 9.44
N ILE A 74 -1.07 18.84 10.37
CA ILE A 74 -2.52 19.00 10.56
C ILE A 74 -2.86 20.43 11.02
N GLU A 75 -2.11 20.98 11.99
CA GLU A 75 -2.35 22.32 12.51
C GLU A 75 -2.10 23.41 11.47
N SER A 76 -1.10 23.23 10.61
CA SER A 76 -0.68 24.22 9.62
C SER A 76 -1.43 24.13 8.29
N GLY A 77 -1.69 22.91 7.79
CA GLY A 77 -2.29 22.65 6.48
C GLY A 77 -3.77 22.27 6.54
N GLY A 78 -4.29 21.93 7.71
CA GLY A 78 -5.62 21.34 7.89
C GLY A 78 -5.58 19.82 7.83
N LEU A 79 -6.70 19.17 8.20
CA LEU A 79 -6.78 17.72 8.19
C LEU A 79 -6.71 17.18 6.75
N GLU A 80 -7.28 17.92 5.81
CA GLU A 80 -7.38 17.62 4.39
C GLU A 80 -6.03 17.54 3.67
N SER A 81 -4.98 18.19 4.19
CA SER A 81 -3.64 18.05 3.63
C SER A 81 -2.98 16.74 4.04
N VAL A 82 -3.39 16.18 5.18
CA VAL A 82 -2.74 15.02 5.80
C VAL A 82 -3.43 13.71 5.45
N ILE A 83 -4.76 13.64 5.44
CA ILE A 83 -5.50 12.39 5.23
C ILE A 83 -6.21 12.34 3.87
N GLU A 84 -6.31 11.15 3.28
CA GLU A 84 -6.96 10.97 1.97
C GLU A 84 -8.48 11.07 2.03
N ASN A 85 -9.09 10.68 3.16
CA ASN A 85 -10.54 10.70 3.37
C ASN A 85 -10.91 11.57 4.56
N THR A 86 -11.61 12.68 4.31
CA THR A 86 -12.04 13.62 5.35
C THR A 86 -13.43 13.31 5.93
N ASP A 87 -14.13 12.30 5.41
CA ASP A 87 -15.46 11.89 5.92
C ASP A 87 -15.32 11.00 7.15
N LEU A 88 -14.79 11.59 8.22
CA LEU A 88 -14.56 10.93 9.50
C LEU A 88 -15.53 11.45 10.57
N PRO A 89 -15.89 10.64 11.57
CA PRO A 89 -16.63 11.11 12.74
C PRO A 89 -15.91 12.28 13.43
N GLN A 90 -16.67 13.25 13.95
CA GLN A 90 -16.08 14.43 14.61
C GLN A 90 -15.15 14.04 15.78
N GLU A 91 -15.50 13.00 16.54
CA GLU A 91 -14.69 12.46 17.63
C GLU A 91 -13.29 12.01 17.15
N VAL A 92 -13.21 11.40 15.97
CA VAL A 92 -11.94 10.98 15.37
C VAL A 92 -11.13 12.19 14.90
N ILE A 93 -11.79 13.20 14.35
CA ILE A 93 -11.14 14.45 13.93
C ILE A 93 -10.53 15.16 15.14
N ASP A 94 -11.24 15.19 16.26
CA ASP A 94 -10.77 15.82 17.49
C ASP A 94 -9.56 15.05 18.05
N ASN A 95 -9.61 13.71 18.10
CA ASN A 95 -8.47 12.88 18.50
C ASN A 95 -7.23 13.09 17.62
N LEU A 96 -7.41 13.19 16.29
CA LEU A 96 -6.31 13.45 15.35
C LEU A 96 -5.67 14.83 15.57
N ARG A 97 -6.46 15.84 15.95
CA ARG A 97 -5.95 17.19 16.25
C ARG A 97 -5.22 17.24 17.59
N GLU A 98 -5.66 16.45 18.56
CA GLU A 98 -5.05 16.39 19.89
C GLU A 98 -3.79 15.50 19.92
N GLY A 99 -3.49 14.79 18.83
CA GLY A 99 -2.35 13.88 18.77
C GLY A 99 -2.64 12.50 19.39
N GLU A 100 -3.89 12.20 19.70
CA GLU A 100 -4.34 10.95 20.32
C GLU A 100 -4.52 9.84 19.27
N PHE A 101 -3.42 9.51 18.60
CA PHE A 101 -3.37 8.45 17.60
C PHE A 101 -2.04 7.70 17.60
N GLU A 102 -2.10 6.44 17.20
CA GLU A 102 -0.94 5.61 16.95
C GLU A 102 -0.55 5.66 15.47
N VAL A 103 0.72 5.96 15.19
CA VAL A 103 1.29 5.88 13.85
C VAL A 103 1.75 4.46 13.57
N THR A 104 1.24 3.87 12.50
CA THR A 104 1.59 2.51 12.05
C THR A 104 1.78 2.48 10.53
N ILE A 105 2.34 1.38 10.02
CA ILE A 105 2.45 1.15 8.57
C ILE A 105 1.70 -0.12 8.22
N ASP A 106 0.76 0.02 7.30
CA ASP A 106 -0.07 -1.08 6.82
C ASP A 106 -0.58 -0.82 5.40
N THR A 107 -1.09 -1.85 4.77
CA THR A 107 -1.69 -1.76 3.43
C THR A 107 -3.19 -1.45 3.59
N PRO A 108 -3.70 -0.30 3.11
CA PRO A 108 -5.10 0.06 3.32
C PRO A 108 -6.09 -0.86 2.59
N HIS A 109 -5.67 -1.52 1.51
CA HIS A 109 -6.45 -2.49 0.73
C HIS A 109 -5.52 -3.43 -0.07
N GLU A 110 -6.02 -4.61 -0.47
CA GLU A 110 -5.21 -5.71 -1.04
C GLU A 110 -4.42 -5.32 -2.32
N ASP A 111 -4.92 -4.34 -3.07
CA ASP A 111 -4.28 -3.83 -4.31
C ASP A 111 -3.53 -2.51 -4.12
N ALA A 112 -3.44 -1.97 -2.90
CA ALA A 112 -2.76 -0.72 -2.60
C ALA A 112 -1.29 -0.92 -2.21
N HIS A 113 -0.53 0.17 -2.27
CA HIS A 113 0.80 0.22 -1.70
C HIS A 113 0.75 0.36 -0.18
N ASP A 114 1.80 -0.10 0.50
CA ASP A 114 1.98 0.15 1.92
C ASP A 114 2.05 1.66 2.18
N GLN A 115 1.35 2.13 3.20
CA GLN A 115 1.25 3.55 3.54
C GLN A 115 1.31 3.73 5.06
N ILE A 116 1.59 4.97 5.47
CA ILE A 116 1.49 5.35 6.88
C ILE A 116 0.00 5.49 7.22
N ILE A 117 -0.42 4.82 8.29
CA ILE A 117 -1.78 4.77 8.78
C ILE A 117 -1.84 5.30 10.20
N LEU A 118 -2.79 6.20 10.45
CA LEU A 118 -3.13 6.70 11.77
C LEU A 118 -4.26 5.84 12.35
N VAL A 119 -4.07 5.37 13.59
CA VAL A 119 -5.08 4.63 14.35
C VAL A 119 -5.47 5.46 15.56
N PRO A 120 -6.68 6.07 15.60
CA PRO A 120 -7.12 6.86 16.74
C PRO A 120 -7.21 6.04 18.03
N GLU A 121 -6.83 6.62 19.16
CA GLU A 121 -7.01 5.96 20.45
C GLU A 121 -8.52 5.73 20.72
N GLY A 122 -8.87 4.49 21.10
CA GLY A 122 -10.26 4.09 21.38
C GLY A 122 -11.03 3.48 20.21
N ASN A 123 -10.60 3.66 18.96
CA ASN A 123 -11.24 3.05 17.78
C ASN A 123 -10.25 2.32 16.87
N VAL A 124 -9.79 1.15 17.33
CA VAL A 124 -8.76 0.29 16.67
C VAL A 124 -9.18 -0.21 15.27
N ASN A 125 -10.46 -0.05 14.89
CA ASN A 125 -10.96 -0.48 13.57
C ASN A 125 -10.85 0.61 12.50
N GLU A 126 -10.62 1.87 12.88
CA GLU A 126 -10.60 2.98 11.94
C GLU A 126 -9.16 3.28 11.53
N LYS A 127 -8.73 2.64 10.44
CA LYS A 127 -7.44 2.86 9.81
C LYS A 127 -7.54 4.07 8.89
N ILE A 128 -6.82 5.13 9.20
CA ILE A 128 -6.88 6.37 8.45
C ILE A 128 -5.56 6.52 7.67
N PRO A 129 -5.55 6.23 6.36
CA PRO A 129 -4.35 6.41 5.56
C PRO A 129 -4.05 7.90 5.41
N ILE A 130 -2.78 8.26 5.58
CA ILE A 130 -2.31 9.60 5.22
C ILE A 130 -2.14 9.70 3.70
N SER A 131 -2.09 10.92 3.18
CA SER A 131 -1.87 11.15 1.76
C SER A 131 -0.57 10.53 1.30
N PHE A 132 -0.62 9.83 0.16
CA PHE A 132 0.55 9.15 -0.40
C PHE A 132 1.76 10.09 -0.58
N SER A 133 1.54 11.32 -1.05
CA SER A 133 2.61 12.29 -1.25
C SER A 133 3.31 12.73 0.05
N LEU A 134 2.58 12.77 1.17
CA LEU A 134 3.20 13.01 2.47
C LEU A 134 3.94 11.79 2.98
N SER A 135 3.41 10.58 2.75
CA SER A 135 4.12 9.34 3.04
C SER A 135 5.48 9.31 2.35
N GLU A 136 5.55 9.65 1.06
CA GLU A 136 6.82 9.75 0.31
C GLU A 136 7.79 10.76 0.95
N THR A 137 7.27 11.90 1.41
CA THR A 137 8.07 12.96 2.03
C THR A 137 8.67 12.52 3.36
N TYR A 138 7.86 11.92 4.24
CA TYR A 138 8.34 11.43 5.54
C TYR A 138 9.33 10.28 5.40
N VAL A 139 9.10 9.39 4.45
CA VAL A 139 10.00 8.26 4.17
C VAL A 139 11.34 8.74 3.63
N SER A 140 11.33 9.76 2.77
CA SER A 140 12.56 10.37 2.28
C SER A 140 13.36 11.04 3.40
N GLN A 141 12.68 11.70 4.35
CA GLN A 141 13.33 12.37 5.48
C GLN A 141 13.92 11.39 6.51
N LEU A 142 13.26 10.25 6.72
CA LEU A 142 13.71 9.23 7.67
C LEU A 142 14.71 8.24 7.06
N GLY A 143 14.69 8.05 5.75
CA GLY A 143 15.63 7.16 5.03
C GLY A 143 17.02 7.75 4.78
N GLU A 144 17.22 9.07 4.95
CA GLU A 144 18.53 9.72 4.79
C GLU A 144 19.37 9.78 6.08
N ASN A 145 18.90 9.23 7.22
CA ASN A 145 19.66 9.16 8.47
C ASN A 145 20.43 7.84 8.65
#